data_AF-A0A8H6WEI3-F1
#
_entry.id   AF-A0A8H6WEI3-F1
#
_cell.length_a   1.000
_cell.length_b   1.000
_cell.length_c   1.000
_cell.angle_alpha   90.00
_cell.angle_beta   90.00
_cell.angle_gamma   90.00
#
_symmetry.space_group_name_H-M   'P 1'
#
loop_
_entity.id
_entity.type
_entity.pdbx_description
1 polymer ?
#
loop_
_entity_poly.entity_id
_entity_poly.type
_entity_poly.pdbx_seq_one_letter_code
_entity_poly.pdbx_strand_id
1 'polypeptide(L)'
;MLQVAALTPESVPPQTLHRCLQIPEIILQVFAEVALQDSPNATLAALARTCRVFEQPALEYLWADPGLNTLQYILSCFPAGLFADSAHSLLSRDIQRSDWARPQRYCNLVRTFSVSHRVTHKQLSALAPTCPEIFLFPRL
;
A
#
# COMPACT_ATOMS: atom_id res chain seq x y z
N MET A 1 40.17 -31.40 15.31
CA MET A 1 38.89 -31.03 15.96
C MET A 1 38.95 -29.55 16.32
N LEU A 2 38.47 -28.66 15.45
CA LEU A 2 38.33 -27.23 15.74
C LEU A 2 36.88 -26.98 16.14
N GLN A 3 36.69 -26.51 17.36
CA GLN A 3 35.38 -26.28 17.97
C GLN A 3 34.92 -24.87 17.57
N VAL A 4 33.89 -24.80 16.73
CA VAL A 4 33.21 -23.56 16.37
C VAL A 4 32.38 -23.13 17.57
N ALA A 5 32.79 -22.03 18.21
CA ALA A 5 32.02 -21.40 19.27
C ALA A 5 30.74 -20.80 18.68
N ALA A 6 29.60 -21.34 19.09
CA ALA A 6 28.28 -20.81 18.76
C ALA A 6 28.11 -19.44 19.44
N LEU A 7 27.96 -18.38 18.64
CA LEU A 7 27.53 -17.06 19.11
C LEU A 7 26.06 -17.15 19.52
N THR A 8 25.79 -17.02 20.81
CA THR A 8 24.43 -16.97 21.39
C THR A 8 23.76 -15.62 21.03
N PRO A 9 22.45 -15.60 20.68
CA PRO A 9 21.75 -14.42 20.17
C PRO A 9 21.30 -13.41 21.25
N GLU A 10 21.99 -13.36 22.39
CA GLU A 10 21.55 -12.61 23.56
C GLU A 10 22.44 -11.37 23.77
N SER A 11 22.07 -10.24 23.16
CA SER A 11 22.36 -8.85 23.64
C SER A 11 22.31 -7.75 22.56
N VAL A 12 21.57 -7.90 21.45
CA VAL A 12 21.33 -6.72 20.59
C VAL A 12 20.38 -5.78 21.34
N PRO A 13 20.81 -4.57 21.77
CA PRO A 13 19.92 -3.61 22.42
C PRO A 13 18.79 -3.25 21.43
N PRO A 14 17.56 -2.99 21.90
CA PRO A 14 16.50 -2.54 21.02
C PRO A 14 17.01 -1.28 20.30
N GLN A 15 17.17 -1.37 18.98
CA GLN A 15 17.60 -0.25 18.16
C GLN A 15 16.49 0.80 18.23
N THR A 16 16.65 1.77 19.12
CA THR A 16 15.68 2.84 19.31
C THR A 16 15.80 3.79 18.13
N LEU A 17 14.68 4.05 17.46
CA LEU A 17 14.60 5.06 16.41
C LEU A 17 15.15 6.38 16.94
N HIS A 18 16.08 6.99 16.21
CA HIS A 18 16.70 8.24 16.61
C HIS A 18 15.63 9.33 16.86
N ARG A 19 15.80 10.15 17.91
CA ARG A 19 14.78 11.12 18.35
C ARG A 19 14.33 12.11 17.27
N CYS A 20 15.21 12.50 16.34
CA CYS A 20 14.81 13.38 15.24
C CYS A 20 13.79 12.72 14.29
N LEU A 21 13.82 11.40 14.15
CA LEU A 21 12.86 10.61 13.35
C LEU A 21 11.59 10.27 14.14
N GLN A 22 11.40 10.88 15.30
CA GLN A 22 10.14 10.85 16.06
C GLN A 22 9.37 12.17 15.91
N ILE A 23 9.98 13.20 15.31
CA ILE A 23 9.35 14.50 15.07
C ILE A 23 8.51 14.40 13.79
N PRO A 24 7.16 14.49 13.86
CA PRO A 24 6.29 14.31 12.70
C PRO A 24 6.64 15.21 11.52
N GLU A 25 7.01 16.47 11.77
CA GLU A 25 7.36 17.46 10.76
C GLU A 25 8.60 17.04 9.96
N ILE A 26 9.62 16.48 10.62
CA ILE A 26 10.83 15.99 9.97
C ILE A 26 10.50 14.78 9.10
N ILE A 27 9.67 13.87 9.61
CA ILE A 27 9.24 12.67 8.89
C ILE A 27 8.46 13.05 7.63
N LEU A 28 7.50 13.96 7.76
CA LEU A 28 6.70 14.45 6.63
C LEU A 28 7.57 15.18 5.61
N GLN A 29 8.55 15.98 6.05
CA GLN A 29 9.49 16.61 5.12
C GLN A 29 10.30 15.57 4.35
N VAL A 30 10.82 14.54 5.02
CA VAL A 30 11.55 13.45 4.34
C VAL A 30 10.68 12.78 3.28
N PHE A 31 9.41 12.48 3.58
CA PHE A 31 8.51 11.86 2.60
C PHE A 31 8.13 12.81 1.46
N ALA A 32 7.99 14.10 1.73
CA ALA A 32 7.79 15.11 0.70
C ALA A 32 8.99 15.15 -0.26
N GLU A 33 10.23 15.14 0.25
CA GLU A 33 11.43 15.10 -0.59
C GLU A 33 11.51 13.80 -1.40
N VAL A 34 11.16 12.66 -0.81
CA VAL A 34 11.11 11.38 -1.54
C VAL A 34 10.07 11.42 -2.65
N ALA A 35 8.89 12.01 -2.40
CA ALA A 35 7.81 12.09 -3.39
C ALA A 35 8.18 12.93 -4.63
N LEU A 36 9.19 13.81 -4.53
CA LEU A 36 9.70 14.61 -5.65
C LEU A 36 10.75 13.87 -6.50
N GLN A 37 11.24 12.70 -6.07
CA GLN A 37 12.24 11.94 -6.81
C GLN A 37 11.62 11.20 -8.00
N ASP A 38 12.47 10.82 -8.96
CA ASP A 38 12.06 9.92 -10.04
C ASP A 38 11.66 8.56 -9.46
N SER A 39 10.45 8.10 -9.79
CA SER A 39 9.89 6.80 -9.32
C SER A 39 9.81 6.63 -7.78
N PRO A 40 9.09 7.52 -7.07
CA PRO A 40 9.11 7.58 -5.61
C PRO A 40 8.45 6.37 -4.93
N ASN A 41 7.60 5.64 -5.66
CA ASN A 41 6.74 4.58 -5.12
C ASN A 41 7.52 3.44 -4.47
N ALA A 42 8.67 3.04 -5.04
CA ALA A 42 9.47 1.95 -4.49
C ALA A 42 10.05 2.33 -3.12
N THR A 43 10.57 3.55 -3.00
CA THR A 43 11.14 4.10 -1.78
C THR A 43 10.07 4.32 -0.72
N LEU A 44 8.93 4.93 -1.08
CA LEU A 44 7.81 5.12 -0.15
C LEU A 44 7.24 3.79 0.35
N ALA A 45 7.11 2.79 -0.52
CA ALA A 45 6.68 1.45 -0.11
C ALA A 45 7.70 0.78 0.82
N ALA A 46 9.00 0.98 0.59
CA ALA A 46 10.03 0.49 1.51
C ALA A 46 9.94 1.18 2.87
N LEU A 47 9.81 2.51 2.90
CA LEU A 47 9.66 3.32 4.11
C LEU A 47 8.43 2.91 4.92
N ALA A 48 7.30 2.63 4.28
CA ALA A 48 6.10 2.15 4.95
C ALA A 48 6.30 0.80 5.69
N ARG A 49 7.29 -0.01 5.29
CA ARG A 49 7.58 -1.32 5.89
C ARG A 49 8.70 -1.29 6.93
N THR A 50 9.39 -0.17 7.13
CA THR A 50 10.54 -0.11 8.04
C THR A 50 10.13 -0.12 9.51
N CYS A 51 9.17 0.72 9.89
CA CYS A 51 8.68 0.84 11.26
C CYS A 51 7.25 1.39 11.31
N ARG A 52 6.57 1.17 12.45
CA ARG A 52 5.19 1.63 12.67
C ARG A 52 5.01 3.14 12.58
N VAL A 53 6.03 3.91 12.96
CA VAL A 53 6.00 5.38 12.90
C VAL A 53 5.95 5.84 11.44
N PHE A 54 6.61 5.12 10.53
CA PHE A 54 6.70 5.49 9.13
C PHE A 54 5.55 4.90 8.30
N GLU A 55 4.93 3.81 8.76
CA GLU A 55 3.90 3.07 8.02
C GLU A 55 2.81 3.99 7.46
N GLN A 56 2.06 4.66 8.34
CA GLN A 56 0.92 5.47 7.93
C GLN A 56 1.32 6.67 7.06
N PRO A 57 2.26 7.53 7.46
CA PRO A 57 2.63 8.68 6.65
C PRO A 57 3.27 8.29 5.31
N ALA A 58 4.09 7.25 5.25
CA ALA A 58 4.65 6.79 3.97
C ALA A 58 3.55 6.21 3.05
N LEU A 59 2.54 5.51 3.59
CA LEU A 59 1.38 5.06 2.82
C LEU A 59 0.55 6.24 2.31
N GLU A 60 0.39 7.30 3.09
CA GLU A 60 -0.33 8.50 2.66
C GLU A 60 0.33 9.17 1.47
N TYR A 61 1.66 9.29 1.46
CA TYR A 61 2.39 9.80 0.30
C TYR A 61 2.36 8.82 -0.88
N LEU A 62 2.55 7.52 -0.63
CA LEU A 62 2.54 6.49 -1.68
C LEU A 62 1.22 6.44 -2.43
N TRP A 63 0.10 6.53 -1.69
CA TRP A 63 -1.23 6.37 -2.25
C TRP A 63 -1.89 7.70 -2.63
N ALA A 64 -1.33 8.86 -2.28
CA ALA A 64 -1.88 10.15 -2.68
C ALA A 64 -1.98 10.28 -4.21
N ASP A 65 -0.94 9.86 -4.93
CA ASP A 65 -0.93 9.77 -6.40
C ASP A 65 -0.23 8.48 -6.86
N PRO A 66 -0.94 7.34 -6.92
CA PRO A 66 -0.36 6.06 -7.30
C PRO A 66 -0.13 5.92 -8.82
N GLY A 67 -0.54 6.91 -9.61
CA GLY A 67 -0.40 6.93 -11.07
C GLY A 67 -1.39 6.05 -11.83
N LEU A 68 -1.03 5.70 -13.07
CA LEU A 68 -1.92 5.05 -14.06
C LEU A 68 -2.39 3.63 -13.68
N ASN A 69 -1.66 2.97 -12.77
CA ASN A 69 -1.94 1.59 -12.36
C ASN A 69 -2.73 1.50 -11.05
N THR A 70 -3.29 2.62 -10.57
CA THR A 70 -4.00 2.69 -9.28
C THR A 70 -5.03 1.57 -9.11
N LEU A 71 -5.88 1.32 -10.10
CA LEU A 71 -6.88 0.24 -10.00
C LEU A 71 -6.25 -1.15 -9.93
N GLN A 72 -5.18 -1.41 -10.69
CA GLN A 72 -4.49 -2.71 -10.61
C GLN A 72 -3.91 -2.95 -9.21
N TYR A 73 -3.38 -1.91 -8.57
CA TYR A 73 -2.86 -1.99 -7.21
C TYR A 73 -3.98 -2.25 -6.19
N ILE A 74 -5.13 -1.57 -6.32
CA ILE A 74 -6.31 -1.81 -5.48
C ILE A 74 -6.85 -3.24 -5.67
N LEU A 75 -6.96 -3.72 -6.92
CA LEU A 75 -7.38 -5.09 -7.22
C LEU A 75 -6.44 -6.14 -6.59
N SER A 76 -5.14 -5.86 -6.60
CA SER A 76 -4.13 -6.72 -5.96
C SER A 76 -4.19 -6.71 -4.43
N CYS A 77 -4.97 -5.83 -3.82
CA CYS A 77 -5.19 -5.79 -2.37
C CYS A 77 -6.34 -6.69 -1.90
N PHE A 78 -7.13 -7.25 -2.81
CA PHE A 78 -8.19 -8.18 -2.46
C PHE A 78 -7.64 -9.55 -2.00
N PRO A 79 -8.44 -10.35 -1.27
CA PRO A 79 -8.02 -11.67 -0.83
C PRO A 79 -7.64 -12.61 -1.98
N ALA A 80 -6.65 -13.48 -1.73
CA ALA A 80 -6.27 -14.52 -2.67
C ALA A 80 -7.48 -15.44 -2.97
N GLY A 81 -7.63 -15.83 -4.24
CA GLY A 81 -8.74 -16.66 -4.70
C GLY A 81 -10.03 -15.90 -4.99
N LEU A 82 -10.06 -14.56 -4.89
CA LEU A 82 -11.18 -13.77 -5.41
C LEU A 82 -11.17 -13.71 -6.95
N PHE A 83 -9.98 -13.56 -7.53
CA PHE A 83 -9.78 -13.51 -8.97
C PHE A 83 -9.23 -14.84 -9.48
N ALA A 84 -9.74 -15.29 -10.63
CA ALA A 84 -9.35 -16.53 -11.30
C ALA A 84 -8.07 -16.35 -12.13
N ASP A 85 -7.69 -15.11 -12.42
CA ASP A 85 -6.59 -14.73 -13.29
C ASP A 85 -5.74 -13.62 -12.68
N SER A 86 -4.48 -13.52 -13.10
CA SER A 86 -3.54 -12.49 -12.63
C SER A 86 -3.88 -11.08 -13.13
N ALA A 87 -4.70 -10.98 -14.18
CA ALA A 87 -5.18 -9.70 -14.69
C ALA A 87 -6.42 -9.18 -13.92
N HIS A 88 -6.92 -9.94 -12.94
CA HIS A 88 -8.11 -9.59 -12.15
C HIS A 88 -9.34 -9.32 -13.03
N SER A 89 -9.47 -10.04 -14.14
CA SER A 89 -10.55 -9.84 -15.13
C SER A 89 -11.72 -10.80 -14.90
N LEU A 90 -11.48 -11.91 -14.20
CA LEU A 90 -12.46 -12.94 -13.92
C LEU A 90 -12.56 -13.17 -12.41
N LEU A 91 -13.78 -13.10 -11.88
CA LEU A 91 -14.05 -13.46 -10.49
C LEU A 91 -14.18 -14.98 -10.36
N SER A 92 -13.49 -15.58 -9.38
CA SER A 92 -13.67 -16.98 -9.00
C SER A 92 -14.92 -17.19 -8.12
N ARG A 93 -15.36 -16.14 -7.45
CA ARG A 93 -16.56 -16.11 -6.59
C ARG A 93 -17.11 -14.68 -6.49
N ASP A 94 -18.33 -14.55 -5.99
CA ASP A 94 -18.91 -13.25 -5.71
C ASP A 94 -18.09 -12.46 -4.67
N ILE A 95 -17.99 -11.15 -4.88
CA ILE A 95 -17.31 -10.23 -3.96
C ILE A 95 -18.19 -10.02 -2.73
N GLN A 96 -17.62 -10.28 -1.56
CA GLN A 96 -18.25 -10.05 -0.28
C GLN A 96 -17.80 -8.71 0.30
N ARG A 97 -18.63 -8.09 1.15
CA ARG A 97 -18.31 -6.81 1.79
C ARG A 97 -17.02 -6.89 2.63
N SER A 98 -16.72 -8.04 3.24
CA SER A 98 -15.48 -8.27 3.99
C SER A 98 -14.23 -8.25 3.12
N ASP A 99 -14.34 -8.55 1.83
CA ASP A 99 -13.21 -8.56 0.90
C ASP A 99 -12.65 -7.14 0.68
N TRP A 100 -13.46 -6.11 0.96
CA TRP A 100 -13.09 -4.71 0.85
C TRP A 100 -12.24 -4.19 2.00
N ALA A 101 -12.07 -4.95 3.10
CA ALA A 101 -11.37 -4.47 4.30
C ALA A 101 -9.97 -3.91 4.03
N ARG A 102 -9.20 -4.55 3.13
CA ARG A 102 -7.86 -4.10 2.75
C ARG A 102 -7.87 -3.09 1.59
N PRO A 103 -8.56 -3.31 0.46
CA PRO A 103 -8.68 -2.34 -0.62
C PRO A 103 -9.18 -0.96 -0.16
N GLN A 104 -10.20 -0.94 0.71
CA GLN A 104 -10.84 0.29 1.18
C GLN A 104 -9.86 1.18 1.97
N ARG A 105 -8.95 0.58 2.75
CA ARG A 105 -7.89 1.32 3.45
C ARG A 105 -7.08 2.18 2.48
N TYR A 106 -6.70 1.63 1.34
CA TYR A 106 -5.86 2.33 0.35
C TYR A 106 -6.66 3.27 -0.53
N CYS A 107 -7.89 2.89 -0.91
CA CYS A 107 -8.85 3.77 -1.58
C CYS A 107 -9.03 5.12 -0.85
N ASN A 108 -9.10 5.09 0.48
CA ASN A 108 -9.24 6.29 1.31
C ASN A 108 -8.00 7.21 1.32
N LEU A 109 -6.87 6.75 0.81
CA LEU A 109 -5.63 7.52 0.74
C LEU A 109 -5.42 8.19 -0.62
N VAL A 110 -6.16 7.74 -1.64
CA VAL A 110 -6.08 8.29 -3.00
C VAL A 110 -6.63 9.71 -3.05
N ARG A 111 -5.81 10.64 -3.54
CA ARG A 111 -6.14 12.06 -3.75
C ARG A 111 -6.10 12.46 -5.22
N THR A 112 -5.35 11.72 -6.03
CA THR A 112 -5.28 11.87 -7.48
C THR A 112 -5.55 10.52 -8.12
N PHE A 113 -6.42 10.52 -9.14
CA PHE A 113 -6.74 9.30 -9.87
C PHE A 113 -6.52 9.49 -11.37
N SER A 114 -5.58 8.72 -11.91
CA SER A 114 -5.27 8.68 -13.34
C SER A 114 -5.63 7.30 -13.90
N VAL A 115 -6.41 7.27 -14.98
CA VAL A 115 -6.89 6.02 -15.59
C VAL A 115 -6.00 5.65 -16.78
N SER A 116 -5.39 4.48 -16.71
CA SER A 116 -4.84 3.83 -17.91
C SER A 116 -5.97 3.31 -18.80
N HIS A 117 -5.85 3.45 -20.12
CA HIS A 117 -6.76 2.82 -21.10
C HIS A 117 -6.85 1.28 -20.99
N ARG A 118 -6.01 0.64 -20.16
CA ARG A 118 -5.98 -0.81 -19.95
C ARG A 118 -6.97 -1.33 -18.90
N VAL A 119 -7.56 -0.45 -18.09
CA VAL A 119 -8.60 -0.87 -17.13
C VAL A 119 -9.83 -1.27 -17.92
N THR A 120 -10.27 -2.52 -17.77
CA THR A 120 -11.45 -2.99 -18.50
C THR A 120 -12.71 -2.57 -17.74
N HIS A 121 -13.68 -1.99 -18.46
CA HIS A 121 -15.01 -1.65 -17.96
C HIS A 121 -15.64 -2.78 -17.11
N LYS A 122 -15.32 -4.03 -17.44
CA LYS A 122 -15.75 -5.24 -16.71
C LYS A 122 -15.36 -5.25 -15.23
N GLN A 123 -14.14 -4.81 -14.91
CA GLN A 123 -13.63 -4.79 -13.53
C GLN A 123 -14.40 -3.77 -12.69
N LEU A 124 -14.54 -2.55 -13.22
CA LEU A 124 -15.27 -1.48 -12.55
C LEU A 124 -16.76 -1.82 -12.37
N SER A 125 -17.40 -2.41 -13.38
CA SER A 125 -18.81 -2.81 -13.28
C SER A 125 -19.05 -3.91 -12.25
N ALA A 126 -18.09 -4.81 -12.04
CA ALA A 126 -18.19 -5.86 -11.03
C ALA A 126 -17.97 -5.32 -9.61
N LEU A 127 -17.09 -4.32 -9.45
CA LEU A 127 -16.76 -3.71 -8.16
C LEU A 127 -17.85 -2.75 -7.67
N ALA A 128 -18.40 -1.93 -8.56
CA ALA A 128 -19.35 -0.87 -8.21
C ALA A 128 -20.53 -1.31 -7.30
N PRO A 129 -21.25 -2.42 -7.57
CA PRO A 129 -22.39 -2.81 -6.74
C PRO A 129 -21.99 -3.38 -5.36
N THR A 130 -20.74 -3.79 -5.18
CA THR A 130 -20.26 -4.40 -3.93
C THR A 130 -19.44 -3.44 -3.07
N CYS A 131 -19.18 -2.24 -3.58
CA CYS A 131 -18.44 -1.22 -2.86
C CYS A 131 -19.19 -0.83 -1.57
N PRO A 132 -18.52 -0.87 -0.40
CA PRO A 132 -19.16 -0.50 0.86
C PRO A 132 -19.48 0.99 0.94
N GLU A 133 -18.73 1.82 0.21
CA GLU A 133 -18.88 3.27 0.14
C GLU A 133 -19.59 3.71 -1.15
N ILE A 134 -20.18 4.91 -1.13
CA ILE A 134 -20.81 5.52 -2.31
C ILE A 134 -19.77 5.79 -3.41
N PHE A 135 -18.54 6.15 -3.01
CA PHE A 135 -17.44 6.47 -3.89
C PHE A 135 -16.25 5.56 -3.62
N LEU A 136 -15.67 5.00 -4.69
CA LEU A 136 -14.47 4.16 -4.58
C LEU A 136 -13.26 4.94 -4.04
N PHE A 137 -13.18 6.24 -4.30
CA PHE A 137 -12.14 7.13 -3.81
C PHE A 137 -12.81 8.36 -3.19
N PRO A 138 -13.04 8.38 -1.87
CA PRO A 138 -13.84 9.43 -1.23
C PRO A 138 -13.11 10.77 -1.07
N ARG A 139 -11.81 10.84 -1.40
CA ARG A 139 -10.97 12.04 -1.29
C ARG A 139 -10.52 12.59 -2.65
N LEU A 140 -11.16 12.16 -3.74
CA LEU A 140 -11.02 12.78 -5.06
C LEU A 140 -11.82 14.08 -5.19
#